data_AF-A0A7C7X593-F1
#
_entry.id   AF-A0A7C7X593-F1
#
_cell.length_a   1.000
_cell.length_b   1.000
_cell.length_c   1.000
_cell.angle_alpha   90.00
_cell.angle_beta   90.00
_cell.angle_gamma   90.00
#
_symmetry.space_group_name_H-M   'P 1'
#
loop_
_entity.id
_entity.type
_entity.pdbx_description
1 polymer ?
#
loop_
_entity_poly.entity_id
_entity_poly.type
_entity_poly.pdbx_seq_one_letter_code
_entity_poly.pdbx_strand_id
1 'polypeptide(L)'
;VIDEFVGQSIPICLYEIAHDTTKETNEILTFYFIMFILFRIFDITKPYPVSYYDKNFKNSFGVIMDDVCAGLYVVVVLILYMVLSA
;
A
#
# COMPACT_ATOMS: atom_id res chain seq x y z
N VAL A 1 -0.25 14.88 -3.56
CA VAL A 1 1.16 14.62 -3.16
C VAL A 1 1.28 14.14 -1.72
N ILE A 2 0.71 14.83 -0.71
CA ILE A 2 0.83 14.39 0.70
C ILE A 2 0.07 13.07 0.94
N ASP A 3 -1.12 12.96 0.36
CA ASP A 3 -1.95 11.75 0.27
C ASP A 3 -1.16 10.54 -0.29
N GLU A 4 -0.53 10.69 -1.46
CA GLU A 4 0.23 9.60 -2.09
C GLU A 4 1.43 9.18 -1.23
N PHE A 5 2.11 10.16 -0.61
CA PHE A 5 3.25 9.90 0.26
C PHE A 5 2.83 9.12 1.52
N VAL A 6 1.68 9.48 2.10
CA VAL A 6 1.11 8.75 3.25
C VAL A 6 0.73 7.32 2.83
N GLY A 7 0.04 7.15 1.70
CA GLY A 7 -0.36 5.83 1.20
C GLY A 7 0.81 4.89 0.91
N GLN A 8 1.89 5.39 0.30
CA GLN A 8 3.08 4.60 -0.02
C GLN A 8 3.93 4.26 1.22
N SER A 9 3.92 5.13 2.24
CA SER A 9 4.71 4.91 3.47
C SER A 9 4.25 3.69 4.27
N ILE A 10 2.95 3.38 4.25
CA ILE A 10 2.34 2.28 5.01
C ILE A 10 2.93 0.90 4.65
N PRO A 11 2.90 0.45 3.38
CA PRO A 11 3.45 -0.85 3.01
C PRO A 11 4.97 -0.92 3.21
N ILE A 12 5.70 0.19 3.00
CA ILE A 12 7.15 0.24 3.19
C ILE A 12 7.50 0.05 4.67
N CYS A 13 6.92 0.87 5.56
CA CYS A 13 7.17 0.76 7.00
C CYS A 13 6.78 -0.61 7.54
N LEU A 14 5.64 -1.16 7.11
CA LEU A 14 5.21 -2.47 7.59
C LEU A 14 6.10 -3.60 7.07
N TYR A 15 6.60 -3.50 5.84
CA TYR A 15 7.55 -4.45 5.30
C TYR A 15 8.88 -4.43 6.06
N GLU A 16 9.39 -3.24 6.39
CA GLU A 16 10.61 -3.10 7.21
C GLU A 16 10.42 -3.71 8.60
N ILE A 17 9.29 -3.46 9.27
CA ILE A 17 8.99 -4.03 10.60
C ILE A 17 8.81 -5.56 10.52
N ALA A 18 8.16 -6.08 9.49
CA ALA A 18 7.89 -7.51 9.34
C ALA A 18 9.13 -8.32 8.93
N HIS A 19 10.10 -7.68 8.27
CA HIS A 19 11.33 -8.31 7.80
C HIS A 19 12.57 -7.71 8.48
N ASP A 20 12.65 -7.86 9.80
CA ASP A 20 13.83 -7.55 10.64
C ASP A 20 15.07 -8.43 10.33
N THR A 21 15.08 -9.10 9.17
CA THR A 21 16.14 -10.01 8.73
C THR A 21 17.01 -9.33 7.69
N THR A 22 18.34 -9.47 7.82
CA THR A 22 19.35 -9.00 6.88
C THR A 22 19.15 -9.60 5.47
N LYS A 23 18.35 -8.95 4.63
CA LYS A 23 18.19 -9.30 3.22
C LYS A 23 19.23 -8.56 2.37
N GLU A 24 19.61 -9.21 1.27
CA GLU A 24 20.38 -8.56 0.20
C GLU A 24 19.65 -7.30 -0.28
N THR A 25 20.39 -6.19 -0.43
CA THR A 25 19.84 -4.89 -0.85
C THR A 25 19.05 -4.98 -2.16
N ASN A 26 19.45 -5.88 -3.05
CA ASN A 26 18.77 -6.11 -4.33
C ASN A 26 17.34 -6.65 -4.16
N GLU A 27 17.11 -7.51 -3.16
CA GLU A 27 15.77 -8.04 -2.89
C GLU A 27 14.87 -6.97 -2.31
N ILE A 28 15.37 -6.19 -1.36
CA ILE A 28 14.63 -5.07 -0.76
C ILE A 28 14.19 -4.08 -1.84
N LEU A 29 15.12 -3.72 -2.74
CA LEU A 29 14.83 -2.80 -3.85
C LEU A 29 13.74 -3.35 -4.78
N THR A 30 13.78 -4.66 -5.04
CA THR A 30 12.79 -5.36 -5.87
C THR A 30 11.41 -5.32 -5.21
N PHE A 31 11.32 -5.60 -3.89
CA PHE A 31 10.07 -5.51 -3.15
C PHE A 31 9.52 -4.08 -3.10
N TYR A 32 10.37 -3.07 -2.91
CA TYR A 32 9.94 -1.66 -2.94
C TYR A 32 9.38 -1.28 -4.29
N PHE A 33 10.01 -1.73 -5.37
CA PHE A 33 9.51 -1.52 -6.73
C PHE A 33 8.16 -2.21 -6.96
N ILE A 34 8.00 -3.46 -6.49
CA ILE A 34 6.74 -4.19 -6.56
C ILE A 34 5.65 -3.46 -5.77
N MET A 35 5.92 -3.03 -4.53
CA MET A 35 4.98 -2.28 -3.70
C MET A 35 4.55 -0.98 -4.36
N PHE A 36 5.49 -0.26 -4.98
CA PHE A 36 5.19 0.97 -5.71
C PHE A 36 4.24 0.74 -6.88
N ILE A 37 4.50 -0.29 -7.70
CA ILE A 37 3.61 -0.65 -8.82
C ILE A 37 2.25 -1.08 -8.30
N LEU A 38 2.22 -1.92 -7.26
CA LEU A 38 0.98 -2.46 -6.72
C LEU A 38 0.12 -1.36 -6.08
N PHE A 39 0.75 -0.42 -5.37
CA PHE A 39 0.10 0.78 -4.87
C PHE A 39 -0.53 1.58 -6.00
N ARG A 40 0.21 1.83 -7.09
CA ARG A 40 -0.32 2.56 -8.27
C ARG A 40 -1.50 1.84 -8.91
N ILE A 41 -1.48 0.51 -8.97
CA ILE A 41 -2.61 -0.26 -9.49
C ILE A 41 -3.84 -0.05 -8.60
N PHE A 42 -3.71 -0.14 -7.27
CA PHE A 42 -4.82 0.03 -6.34
C PHE A 42 -5.35 1.46 -6.26
N ASP A 43 -4.46 2.45 -6.31
CA ASP A 43 -4.78 3.88 -6.40
C ASP A 43 -5.61 4.20 -7.67
N ILE A 44 -5.27 3.61 -8.81
CA ILE A 44 -6.01 3.79 -10.08
C ILE A 44 -7.32 2.99 -10.10
N THR A 45 -7.31 1.73 -9.64
CA THR A 45 -8.49 0.85 -9.73
C THR A 45 -9.57 1.18 -8.71
N LYS A 46 -9.22 1.86 -7.60
CA LYS A 46 -10.14 2.24 -6.51
C LYS A 46 -11.20 1.16 -6.22
N PRO A 47 -10.79 -0.07 -5.86
CA PRO A 47 -11.75 -1.13 -5.59
C PRO A 47 -12.69 -0.73 -4.45
N TYR A 48 -13.98 -1.08 -4.59
CA TYR A 48 -15.01 -0.87 -3.57
C TYR A 48 -14.54 -1.52 -2.25
N PRO A 49 -14.47 -0.81 -1.10
CA PRO A 49 -15.41 0.19 -0.58
C PRO A 49 -14.91 1.64 -0.58
N VAL A 50 -13.74 1.90 -1.16
CA VAL A 50 -13.07 3.21 -1.16
C VAL A 50 -13.95 4.31 -1.79
N SER A 51 -14.62 3.98 -2.91
CA SER A 51 -15.61 4.85 -3.57
C SER A 51 -16.81 5.28 -2.69
N TYR A 52 -17.09 4.60 -1.57
CA TYR A 52 -18.16 5.00 -0.65
C TYR A 52 -17.78 6.20 0.22
N TYR A 53 -16.48 6.36 0.55
CA TYR A 53 -15.98 7.50 1.32
C TYR A 53 -15.87 8.75 0.45
N ASP A 54 -15.39 8.63 -0.78
CA ASP A 54 -15.36 9.73 -1.77
C ASP A 54 -16.78 10.31 -2.04
N LYS A 55 -17.82 9.46 -2.00
CA LYS A 55 -19.21 9.90 -2.17
C LYS A 55 -19.82 10.59 -0.94
N ASN A 56 -19.43 10.21 0.28
CA ASN A 56 -20.01 10.75 1.53
C ASN A 56 -19.16 11.88 2.15
N PHE A 57 -17.87 11.93 1.87
CA PHE A 57 -16.91 12.91 2.41
C PHE A 57 -16.11 13.57 1.28
N LYS A 58 -16.71 14.52 0.58
CA LYS A 58 -16.07 15.35 -0.48
C LYS A 58 -15.01 16.34 0.04
N ASN A 59 -14.41 16.08 1.19
CA ASN A 59 -13.34 16.92 1.74
C ASN A 59 -11.98 16.28 1.45
N SER A 60 -10.89 17.05 1.62
CA SER A 60 -9.51 16.58 1.45
C SER A 60 -9.15 15.35 2.29
N PHE A 61 -9.94 15.03 3.32
CA PHE A 61 -9.80 13.82 4.13
C PHE A 61 -10.18 12.54 3.39
N GLY A 62 -11.15 12.59 2.46
CA GLY A 62 -11.55 11.44 1.66
C GLY A 62 -10.41 10.97 0.74
N VAL A 63 -9.69 11.91 0.14
CA VAL A 63 -8.55 11.60 -0.75
C VAL A 63 -7.41 10.92 0.01
N ILE A 64 -7.07 11.41 1.20
CA ILE A 64 -6.03 10.77 2.03
C ILE A 64 -6.47 9.37 2.46
N MET A 65 -7.75 9.19 2.81
CA MET A 65 -8.29 7.89 3.22
C MET A 65 -8.30 6.89 2.06
N ASP A 66 -8.59 7.34 0.84
CA ASP A 66 -8.50 6.53 -0.37
C ASP A 66 -7.08 5.97 -0.54
N ASP A 67 -6.06 6.82 -0.45
CA ASP A 67 -4.66 6.44 -0.63
C ASP A 67 -4.16 5.54 0.51
N VAL A 68 -4.60 5.79 1.75
CA VAL A 68 -4.34 4.92 2.91
C VAL A 68 -4.93 3.53 2.68
N CYS A 69 -6.16 3.44 2.17
CA CYS A 69 -6.79 2.17 1.83
C CYS A 69 -6.02 1.45 0.72
N ALA A 70 -5.58 2.15 -0.33
CA ALA A 70 -4.73 1.58 -1.37
C ALA A 70 -3.42 1.00 -0.79
N GLY A 71 -2.77 1.72 0.14
CA GLY A 71 -1.60 1.22 0.88
C GLY A 71 -1.88 -0.03 1.70
N LEU A 72 -3.03 -0.11 2.37
CA LEU A 72 -3.46 -1.31 3.11
C LEU A 72 -3.73 -2.51 2.20
N TYR A 73 -4.27 -2.32 0.99
CA TYR A 73 -4.43 -3.41 0.03
C TYR A 73 -3.09 -4.02 -0.38
N VAL A 74 -2.06 -3.19 -0.60
CA VAL A 74 -0.69 -3.66 -0.87
C VAL A 74 -0.19 -4.54 0.28
N VAL A 75 -0.38 -4.09 1.52
CA VAL A 75 -0.03 -4.87 2.72
C VAL A 75 -0.73 -6.22 2.75
N VAL A 76 -2.04 -6.26 2.50
CA VAL A 76 -2.80 -7.52 2.50
C VAL A 76 -2.28 -8.48 1.43
N VAL A 77 -1.94 -7.98 0.24
CA VAL A 77 -1.35 -8.81 -0.82
C VAL A 77 0.03 -9.33 -0.42
N LEU A 78 0.87 -8.50 0.22
CA LEU A 78 2.18 -8.93 0.72
C LEU A 78 2.04 -10.02 1.78
N ILE A 79 1.14 -9.84 2.76
CA ILE A 79 0.87 -10.85 3.79
C ILE A 79 0.38 -12.14 3.15
N LEU A 80 -0.54 -12.05 2.18
CA LEU A 80 -1.07 -13.22 1.49
C LEU A 80 0.00 -13.94 0.67
N TYR A 81 0.90 -13.20 0.02
CA TYR A 81 2.08 -13.76 -0.65
C TYR A 81 2.99 -14.50 0.33
N MET A 82 3.27 -13.91 1.50
CA MET A 82 4.09 -14.54 2.54
C MET A 82 3.43 -15.80 3.10
N VAL A 83 2.12 -15.78 3.33
CA VAL A 83 1.36 -16.95 3.83
C VAL A 83 1.31 -18.07 2.78
N LEU A 84 1.13 -17.76 1.49
CA LEU A 84 1.11 -18.76 0.42
C LEU A 84 2.48 -19.33 0.09
N SER A 85 3.54 -18.55 0.31
CA SER A 85 4.92 -18.96 0.07
C SER A 85 5.54 -19.70 1.27
N ALA A 86 4.84 -19.79 2.40
CA ALA A 86 5.24 -20.53 3.60
C ALA A 86 4.78 -21.99 3.54
#